data_AF-A0A8T6Q138-F1
#
_entry.id   AF-A0A8T6Q138-F1
#
_cell.length_a   1.000
_cell.length_b   1.000
_cell.length_c   1.000
_cell.angle_alpha   90.00
_cell.angle_beta   90.00
_cell.angle_gamma   90.00
#
_symmetry.space_group_name_H-M   'P 1'
#
loop_
_entity.id
_entity.type
_entity.pdbx_description
1 polymer ?
#
loop_
_entity_poly.entity_id
_entity_poly.type
_entity_poly.pdbx_seq_one_letter_code
_entity_poly.pdbx_strand_id
1 'polypeptide(L)'
;RAQRRRREWQELVDVLLSTPNMEQRTVGIGRLDPEIARDFSNVGPMVRASGHARDTRADHPFVGYGLLPMEVHSEQGCDVISRLKVRINEVYTALNMIDYGLDNLPGGPLMVEGFTYIPHRFALGFA
;
A
#
# COMPACT_ATOMS: atom_id res chain seq x y z
N ARG A 1 -13.63 -18.49 -0.70
CA ARG A 1 -12.75 -17.97 -1.77
C ARG A 1 -11.67 -17.03 -1.20
N ALA A 2 -12.01 -16.09 -0.31
CA ALA A 2 -11.04 -15.24 0.40
C ALA A 2 -10.02 -16.02 1.25
N GLN A 3 -10.47 -16.99 2.04
CA GLN A 3 -9.57 -17.87 2.84
C GLN A 3 -8.56 -18.65 2.00
N ARG A 4 -8.97 -19.07 0.79
CA ARG A 4 -8.06 -19.73 -0.16
C ARG A 4 -6.95 -18.79 -0.62
N ARG A 5 -7.28 -17.54 -0.97
CA ARG A 5 -6.30 -16.53 -1.40
C ARG A 5 -5.30 -16.19 -0.29
N ARG A 6 -5.76 -16.09 0.95
CA ARG A 6 -4.89 -15.87 2.12
C ARG A 6 -3.91 -17.02 2.31
N ARG A 7 -4.36 -18.26 2.16
CA ARG A 7 -3.50 -19.44 2.23
C ARG A 7 -2.48 -19.48 1.08
N GLU A 8 -2.92 -19.29 -0.16
CA GLU A 8 -2.02 -19.23 -1.33
C GLU A 8 -0.96 -18.13 -1.18
N TRP A 9 -1.37 -16.98 -0.63
CA TRP A 9 -0.45 -15.88 -0.33
C TRP A 9 0.55 -16.24 0.76
N GLN A 10 0.10 -16.87 1.85
CA GLN A 10 0.98 -17.35 2.93
C GLN A 10 2.00 -18.37 2.40
N GLU A 11 1.55 -19.36 1.64
CA GLU A 11 2.43 -20.38 1.04
C GLU A 11 3.52 -19.73 0.16
N LEU A 12 3.16 -18.71 -0.63
CA LEU A 12 4.12 -17.96 -1.44
C LEU A 12 5.13 -17.18 -0.58
N VAL A 13 4.64 -16.50 0.46
CA VAL A 13 5.49 -15.75 1.40
C VAL A 13 6.46 -16.69 2.10
N ASP A 14 5.99 -17.85 2.55
CA ASP A 14 6.81 -18.84 3.24
C ASP A 14 7.93 -19.34 2.33
N VAL A 15 7.60 -19.76 1.09
CA VAL A 15 8.60 -20.19 0.10
C VAL A 15 9.61 -19.09 -0.17
N LEU A 16 9.14 -17.85 -0.32
CA LEU A 16 9.99 -16.71 -0.64
C LEU A 16 10.97 -16.40 0.50
N LEU A 17 10.47 -16.34 1.74
CA LEU A 17 11.28 -16.01 2.92
C LEU A 17 12.16 -17.18 3.39
N SER A 18 11.76 -18.43 3.15
CA SER A 18 12.57 -19.61 3.49
C SER A 18 13.62 -19.95 2.44
N THR A 19 13.65 -19.25 1.29
CA THR A 19 14.63 -19.52 0.24
C THR A 19 16.03 -19.08 0.70
N PRO A 20 17.04 -19.98 0.74
CA PRO A 20 18.33 -19.70 1.39
C PRO A 20 19.11 -18.48 0.83
N ASN A 21 18.97 -18.18 -0.46
CA ASN A 21 19.67 -17.06 -1.08
C ASN A 21 18.91 -15.72 -0.97
N MET A 22 17.69 -15.71 -0.45
CA MET A 22 16.86 -14.51 -0.38
C MET A 22 17.51 -13.44 0.50
N GLU A 23 17.94 -13.82 1.70
CA GLU A 23 18.59 -12.91 2.64
C GLU A 23 19.87 -12.30 2.04
N GLN A 24 20.73 -13.14 1.46
CA GLN A 24 21.99 -12.70 0.84
C GLN A 24 21.80 -11.71 -0.31
N ARG A 25 20.64 -11.74 -0.98
CA ARG A 25 20.33 -10.90 -2.14
C ARG A 25 19.54 -9.64 -1.78
N THR A 26 19.01 -9.54 -0.57
CA THR A 26 18.03 -8.50 -0.22
C THR A 26 18.30 -7.76 1.08
N VAL A 27 18.95 -8.40 2.07
CA VAL A 27 19.31 -7.80 3.35
C VAL A 27 20.53 -6.90 3.17
N GLY A 28 20.43 -5.64 3.58
CA GLY A 28 21.49 -4.64 3.43
C GLY A 28 21.77 -4.19 2.00
N ILE A 29 21.04 -4.72 1.01
CA ILE A 29 21.20 -4.38 -0.41
C ILE A 29 20.29 -3.21 -0.81
N GLY A 30 20.81 -2.31 -1.65
CA GLY A 30 20.02 -1.21 -2.21
C GLY A 30 19.49 -0.25 -1.16
N ARG A 31 20.26 0.00 -0.10
CA ARG A 31 19.88 0.86 1.03
C ARG A 31 19.53 2.26 0.55
N LEU A 32 18.39 2.76 0.98
CA LEU A 32 17.92 4.12 0.77
C LEU A 32 17.85 4.84 2.12
N ASP A 33 18.78 5.78 2.32
CA ASP A 33 18.82 6.59 3.53
C ASP A 33 17.47 7.30 3.80
N PRO A 34 16.96 7.32 5.05
CA PRO A 34 15.69 7.96 5.38
C PRO A 34 15.59 9.45 5.02
N GLU A 35 16.68 10.23 5.17
CA GLU A 35 16.69 11.65 4.82
C GLU A 35 16.63 11.83 3.31
N ILE A 36 17.43 11.05 2.56
CA ILE A 36 17.36 11.03 1.09
C ILE A 36 15.95 10.63 0.61
N ALA A 37 15.35 9.60 1.20
CA ALA A 37 14.01 9.15 0.83
C ALA A 37 12.96 10.26 0.96
N ARG A 38 13.08 11.07 2.02
CA ARG A 38 12.22 12.22 2.28
C ARG A 38 12.50 13.36 1.30
N ASP A 39 13.76 13.77 1.19
CA ASP A 39 14.15 15.00 0.51
C ASP A 39 14.05 14.89 -1.02
N PHE A 40 14.29 13.69 -1.57
CA PHE A 40 14.14 13.41 -3.01
C PHE A 40 12.75 12.90 -3.39
N SER A 41 11.77 13.02 -2.48
CA SER A 41 10.36 12.72 -2.75
C SER A 41 10.10 11.29 -3.23
N ASN A 42 10.80 10.30 -2.66
CA ASN A 42 10.44 8.90 -2.91
C ASN A 42 9.02 8.62 -2.35
N VAL A 43 8.30 7.70 -3.00
CA VAL A 43 6.90 7.39 -2.68
C VAL A 43 6.66 5.89 -2.50
N GLY A 44 5.51 5.55 -1.93
CA GLY A 44 5.04 4.17 -1.81
C GLY A 44 5.94 3.30 -0.92
N PRO A 45 6.16 2.03 -1.29
CA PRO A 45 6.97 1.10 -0.49
C PRO A 45 8.43 1.55 -0.30
N MET A 46 8.96 2.39 -1.19
CA MET A 46 10.34 2.87 -1.07
C MET A 46 10.52 3.75 0.16
N VAL A 47 9.62 4.72 0.36
CA VAL A 47 9.69 5.66 1.48
C VAL A 47 9.20 5.00 2.78
N ARG A 48 8.21 4.11 2.68
CA ARG A 48 7.71 3.32 3.82
C ARG A 48 8.74 2.33 4.36
N ALA A 49 9.56 1.74 3.50
CA ALA A 49 10.65 0.86 3.93
C ALA A 49 11.88 1.61 4.47
N SER A 50 11.88 2.95 4.35
CA SER A 50 12.92 3.85 4.88
C SER A 50 12.41 4.62 6.11
N GLY A 51 11.46 4.06 6.86
CA GLY A 51 11.00 4.58 8.15
C GLY A 51 9.87 5.60 8.13
N HIS A 52 9.34 5.95 6.94
CA HIS A 52 8.28 6.96 6.83
C HIS A 52 6.92 6.31 6.58
N ALA A 53 6.10 6.19 7.63
CA ALA A 53 4.73 5.69 7.53
C ALA A 53 3.78 6.71 6.86
N ARG A 54 3.91 6.88 5.54
CA ARG A 54 3.09 7.77 4.71
C ARG A 54 2.36 7.02 3.61
N ASP A 55 1.09 7.33 3.42
CA ASP A 55 0.27 6.78 2.35
C ASP A 55 -0.89 7.73 2.04
N THR A 56 -1.01 8.16 0.79
CA THR A 56 -2.05 9.09 0.34
C THR A 56 -3.45 8.60 0.71
N ARG A 57 -3.71 7.28 0.70
CA ARG A 57 -5.03 6.72 1.02
C ARG A 57 -5.42 6.91 2.49
N ALA A 58 -4.44 7.04 3.38
CA ALA A 58 -4.63 7.27 4.80
C ALA A 58 -4.50 8.76 5.17
N ASP A 59 -3.47 9.44 4.65
CA ASP A 59 -3.16 10.84 4.97
C ASP A 59 -4.11 11.83 4.26
N HIS A 60 -4.52 11.49 3.03
CA HIS A 60 -5.42 12.29 2.19
C HIS A 60 -6.48 11.40 1.51
N PRO A 61 -7.39 10.79 2.30
CA PRO A 61 -8.28 9.76 1.78
C PRO A 61 -9.17 10.24 0.62
N PHE A 62 -9.23 9.43 -0.44
CA PHE A 62 -10.04 9.67 -1.65
C PHE A 62 -10.84 8.42 -2.01
N VAL A 63 -11.87 8.56 -2.87
CA VAL A 63 -12.66 7.43 -3.43
C VAL A 63 -13.25 6.47 -2.37
N GLY A 64 -13.34 6.92 -1.11
CA GLY A 64 -13.86 6.13 0.01
C GLY A 64 -12.83 5.36 0.83
N TYR A 65 -11.52 5.51 0.59
CA TYR A 65 -10.48 4.85 1.41
C TYR A 65 -10.59 5.17 2.91
N GLY A 66 -11.08 6.36 3.27
CA GLY A 66 -11.31 6.74 4.68
C GLY A 66 -12.45 5.98 5.38
N LEU A 67 -13.21 5.17 4.64
CA LEU A 67 -14.27 4.30 5.17
C LEU A 67 -13.79 2.85 5.36
N LEU A 68 -12.57 2.52 4.92
CA LEU A 68 -12.01 1.18 4.99
C LEU A 68 -11.05 1.07 6.20
N PRO A 69 -10.98 -0.10 6.87
CA PRO A 69 -10.03 -0.34 7.96
C PRO A 69 -8.62 -0.57 7.40
N MET A 70 -8.00 0.49 6.90
CA MET A 70 -6.66 0.45 6.32
C MET A 70 -5.57 0.59 7.40
N GLU A 71 -4.52 -0.22 7.28
CA GLU A 71 -3.31 -0.13 8.09
C GLU A 71 -2.12 0.28 7.19
N VAL A 72 -1.29 1.22 7.65
CA VAL A 72 -0.09 1.67 6.93
C VAL A 72 1.13 0.96 7.48
N HIS A 73 1.78 0.15 6.65
CA HIS A 73 2.97 -0.62 7.02
C HIS A 73 4.25 0.12 6.71
N SER A 74 5.18 0.18 7.66
CA SER A 74 6.51 0.77 7.46
C SER A 74 7.59 -0.08 8.09
N GLU A 75 8.80 0.03 7.56
CA GLU A 75 9.99 -0.69 8.02
C GLU A 75 11.15 0.29 8.14
N GLN A 76 12.15 -0.04 8.97
CA GLN A 76 13.31 0.83 9.22
C GLN A 76 14.61 0.33 8.57
N GLY A 77 14.61 -0.88 7.98
CA GLY A 77 15.83 -1.49 7.45
C GLY A 77 16.37 -0.81 6.17
N CYS A 78 15.57 0.01 5.49
CA CYS A 78 15.96 0.83 4.34
C CYS A 78 16.40 0.05 3.08
N ASP A 79 16.34 -1.28 3.10
CA ASP A 79 16.88 -2.19 2.10
C ASP A 79 15.79 -2.91 1.30
N VAL A 80 16.19 -3.80 0.39
CA VAL A 80 15.26 -4.55 -0.47
C VAL A 80 14.34 -5.46 0.35
N ILE A 81 14.86 -6.13 1.40
CA ILE A 81 14.03 -6.99 2.24
C ILE A 81 12.96 -6.19 2.99
N SER A 82 13.27 -4.97 3.44
CA SER A 82 12.30 -4.07 4.09
C SER A 82 11.17 -3.68 3.14
N ARG A 83 11.49 -3.36 1.88
CA ARG A 83 10.47 -3.05 0.85
C ARG A 83 9.58 -4.24 0.55
N LEU A 84 10.15 -5.44 0.56
CA LEU A 84 9.42 -6.68 0.38
C LEU A 84 8.46 -6.93 1.55
N LYS A 85 8.91 -6.77 2.80
CA LYS A 85 8.05 -6.91 4.00
C LYS A 85 6.87 -5.92 3.97
N VAL A 86 7.11 -4.65 3.63
CA VAL A 86 6.04 -3.66 3.45
C VAL A 86 5.00 -4.16 2.44
N ARG A 87 5.44 -4.62 1.26
CA ARG A 87 4.52 -5.16 0.24
C ARG A 87 3.77 -6.39 0.71
N ILE A 88 4.43 -7.27 1.48
CA ILE A 88 3.79 -8.48 1.99
C ILE A 88 2.61 -8.14 2.89
N ASN A 89 2.84 -7.22 3.82
CA ASN A 89 1.81 -6.77 4.75
C ASN A 89 0.70 -5.97 4.04
N GLU A 90 1.04 -5.17 3.03
CA GLU A 90 0.05 -4.45 2.20
C GLU A 90 -0.92 -5.40 1.49
N VAL A 91 -0.50 -6.60 1.08
CA VAL A 91 -1.42 -7.60 0.49
C VAL A 91 -2.42 -8.09 1.52
N TYR A 92 -1.99 -8.37 2.76
CA TYR A 92 -2.92 -8.76 3.83
C TYR A 92 -3.92 -7.63 4.16
N THR A 93 -3.45 -6.39 4.25
CA THR A 93 -4.33 -5.23 4.44
C THR A 93 -5.29 -5.06 3.27
N ALA A 94 -4.84 -5.24 2.03
CA ALA A 94 -5.72 -5.19 0.86
C ALA A 94 -6.80 -6.26 0.91
N LEU A 95 -6.47 -7.50 1.29
CA LEU A 95 -7.46 -8.57 1.47
C LEU A 95 -8.47 -8.23 2.57
N ASN A 96 -8.02 -7.64 3.69
CA ASN A 96 -8.91 -7.20 4.78
C ASN A 96 -9.86 -6.09 4.33
N MET A 97 -9.35 -5.09 3.61
CA MET A 97 -10.16 -4.00 3.07
C MET A 97 -11.19 -4.51 2.06
N ILE A 98 -10.82 -5.48 1.21
CA ILE A 98 -11.74 -6.10 0.25
C ILE A 98 -12.85 -6.84 0.99
N ASP A 99 -12.51 -7.69 1.96
CA ASP A 99 -13.50 -8.44 2.74
C ASP A 99 -14.46 -7.47 3.46
N TYR A 100 -13.92 -6.45 4.13
CA TYR A 100 -14.73 -5.41 4.79
C TYR A 100 -15.62 -4.66 3.80
N GLY A 101 -15.08 -4.27 2.64
CA GLY A 101 -15.81 -3.55 1.61
C GLY A 101 -16.97 -4.37 1.03
N LEU A 102 -16.79 -5.68 0.86
CA LEU A 102 -17.86 -6.58 0.40
C LEU A 102 -19.00 -6.70 1.41
N ASP A 103 -18.68 -6.69 2.71
CA ASP A 103 -19.68 -6.80 3.78
C ASP A 103 -20.38 -5.46 4.09
N ASN A 104 -19.76 -4.33 3.75
CA ASN A 104 -20.20 -2.99 4.17
C ASN A 104 -20.42 -2.01 2.99
N LEU A 105 -20.56 -2.51 1.75
CA LEU A 105 -20.72 -1.64 0.59
C LEU A 105 -22.05 -0.86 0.67
N PRO A 106 -22.03 0.48 0.66
CA PRO A 106 -23.26 1.25 0.62
C PRO A 106 -23.94 1.08 -0.74
N GLY A 107 -25.27 1.00 -0.74
CA GLY A 107 -26.06 1.16 -1.96
C GLY A 107 -26.09 2.62 -2.44
N GLY A 108 -26.61 2.83 -3.64
CA GLY A 108 -26.81 4.17 -4.20
C GLY A 108 -26.57 4.22 -5.70
N PRO A 109 -26.75 5.41 -6.32
CA PRO A 109 -26.40 5.62 -7.72
C PRO A 109 -24.90 5.40 -7.95
N LEU A 110 -24.55 4.66 -9.01
CA LEU A 110 -23.15 4.38 -9.36
C LEU A 110 -22.48 5.53 -10.12
N MET A 111 -23.28 6.42 -10.71
CA MET A 111 -22.80 7.50 -11.55
C MET A 111 -23.56 8.77 -11.22
N VAL A 112 -22.81 9.87 -11.09
CA VAL A 112 -23.37 11.21 -11.00
C VAL A 112 -23.52 11.75 -12.42
N GLU A 113 -24.75 12.06 -12.81
CA GLU A 113 -25.06 12.70 -14.09
C GLU A 113 -25.36 14.20 -13.89
N GLY A 114 -25.32 14.98 -14.98
CA GLY A 114 -25.78 16.37 -14.95
C GLY A 114 -24.82 17.38 -14.30
N PHE A 115 -23.52 17.12 -14.27
CA PHE A 115 -22.54 18.11 -13.80
C PHE A 115 -22.23 19.12 -14.92
N THR A 116 -22.05 20.39 -14.54
CA THR A 116 -21.60 21.45 -15.45
C THR A 116 -20.13 21.75 -15.21
N TYR A 117 -19.29 21.59 -16.23
CA TYR A 117 -17.89 21.98 -16.15
C TYR A 117 -17.78 23.51 -16.12
N ILE A 118 -16.94 24.04 -15.23
CA ILE A 118 -16.64 25.48 -15.15
C ILE A 118 -15.30 25.70 -15.86
N PRO A 119 -15.27 26.33 -17.04
CA PRO A 119 -14.03 26.65 -17.73
C PRO A 119 -13.08 27.50 -16.88
N HIS A 120 -11.77 27.39 -17.17
CA HIS A 120 -10.72 28.17 -16.50
C HIS A 120 -10.61 27.96 -14.99
N ARG A 121 -11.06 26.80 -14.49
CA ARG A 121 -10.77 26.31 -13.12
C ARG A 121 -9.71 25.22 -13.17
N PHE A 122 -8.96 25.08 -12.07
CA PHE A 122 -8.02 23.97 -11.89
C PHE A 122 -8.45 23.12 -10.68
N ALA A 123 -8.14 21.84 -10.74
CA ALA A 123 -8.29 20.90 -9.65
C ALA A 123 -6.98 20.11 -9.49
N LEU A 124 -6.68 19.71 -8.26
CA LEU A 124 -5.56 18.83 -7.95
C LEU A 124 -6.13 17.47 -7.54
N GLY A 125 -5.75 16.44 -8.28
CA GLY A 125 -6.02 15.06 -7.93
C GLY A 125 -4.75 14.42 -7.39
N PHE A 126 -4.85 13.74 -6.26
CA PHE A 126 -3.85 12.81 -5.80
C PHE A 126 -4.27 11.40 -6.25
N ALA A 127 -3.32 10.60 -6.73
CA ALA A 127 -3.51 9.19 -7.07
C ALA A 127 -2.40 8.38 -6.39
#